data_AF-A0A255YQG3-F1
#
_entry.id   AF-A0A255YQG3-F1
#
_cell.length_a   1.000
_cell.length_b   1.000
_cell.length_c   1.000
_cell.angle_alpha   90.00
_cell.angle_beta   90.00
_cell.angle_gamma   90.00
#
_symmetry.space_group_name_H-M   'P 1'
#
loop_
_entity.id
_entity.type
_entity.pdbx_description
1 polymer ?
#
loop_
_entity_poly.entity_id
_entity_poly.type
_entity_poly.pdbx_seq_one_letter_code
_entity_poly.pdbx_strand_id
1 'polypeptide(L)'
;MTTMTMYCIVSRAAIDAAGGARGKMMAQAGHAFLHAFLDATARFPGAAAAYVASDAPRKIVLVAATAADLAALASAYSDRCGTFLVVDAGHTVFAAPTVTCLGIGPIEAEDVGGDLRGLPALR
;
A
#
# COMPACT_ATOMS: atom_id res chain seq x y z
N MET A 1 -15.78 18.21 1.75
CA MET A 1 -14.42 17.84 2.21
C MET A 1 -13.95 16.70 1.36
N THR A 2 -12.83 16.88 0.69
CA THR A 2 -12.15 15.83 -0.04
C THR A 2 -11.64 14.76 0.93
N THR A 3 -11.82 13.49 0.58
CA THR A 3 -11.46 12.36 1.45
C THR A 3 -10.13 11.79 1.01
N MET A 4 -9.07 12.10 1.74
CA MET A 4 -7.76 11.51 1.52
C MET A 4 -7.73 10.06 1.98
N THR A 5 -7.25 9.16 1.12
CA THR A 5 -7.20 7.72 1.41
C THR A 5 -5.77 7.21 1.24
N MET A 6 -5.37 6.29 2.12
CA MET A 6 -4.19 5.46 1.92
C MET A 6 -4.59 4.03 1.58
N TYR A 7 -3.82 3.39 0.72
CA TYR A 7 -4.02 2.01 0.30
C TYR A 7 -2.81 1.17 0.68
N CYS A 8 -3.07 -0.06 1.10
CA CYS A 8 -2.11 -1.14 1.13
C CYS A 8 -2.60 -2.21 0.15
N ILE A 9 -1.82 -2.49 -0.88
CA ILE A 9 -2.12 -3.53 -1.86
C ILE A 9 -1.25 -4.73 -1.51
N VAL A 10 -1.87 -5.81 -1.06
CA VAL A 10 -1.19 -7.03 -0.66
C VAL A 10 -1.09 -7.98 -1.85
N SER A 11 0.06 -8.63 -2.03
CA SER A 11 0.23 -9.69 -3.00
C SER A 11 -0.47 -10.98 -2.53
N ARG A 12 -1.36 -11.55 -3.35
CA ARG A 12 -1.97 -12.86 -3.10
C ARG A 12 -0.89 -13.94 -2.95
N ALA A 13 0.10 -13.94 -3.82
CA ALA A 13 1.22 -14.87 -3.74
C ALA A 13 1.98 -14.76 -2.40
N ALA A 14 2.11 -13.55 -1.84
CA ALA A 14 2.73 -13.37 -0.53
C ALA A 14 1.83 -13.87 0.62
N ILE A 15 0.50 -13.71 0.52
CA ILE A 15 -0.44 -14.28 1.51
C ILE A 15 -0.31 -15.81 1.53
N ASP A 16 -0.27 -16.43 0.35
CA ASP A 16 -0.18 -17.88 0.21
C ASP A 16 1.17 -18.39 0.73
N ALA A 17 2.26 -17.73 0.36
CA ALA A 17 3.60 -18.04 0.88
C ALA A 17 3.73 -17.84 2.40
N ALA A 18 2.93 -16.94 2.99
CA ALA A 18 2.92 -16.74 4.43
C ALA A 18 2.20 -17.86 5.20
N GLY A 19 1.56 -18.81 4.53
CA GLY A 19 1.03 -20.04 5.14
C GLY A 19 0.03 -19.81 6.28
N GLY A 20 -0.77 -18.74 6.22
CA GLY A 20 -1.73 -18.39 7.27
C GLY A 20 -1.18 -17.52 8.41
N ALA A 21 0.06 -17.01 8.31
CA ALA A 21 0.63 -16.07 9.27
C ALA A 21 0.00 -14.66 9.20
N ARG A 22 -1.26 -14.53 9.61
CA ARG A 22 -2.04 -13.28 9.51
C ARG A 22 -1.37 -12.09 10.20
N GLY A 23 -0.78 -12.30 11.38
CA GLY A 23 -0.05 -11.26 12.12
C GLY A 23 1.16 -10.72 11.34
N LYS A 24 1.83 -11.57 10.55
CA LYS A 24 2.91 -11.13 9.66
C LYS A 24 2.39 -10.19 8.58
N MET A 25 1.30 -10.56 7.91
CA MET A 25 0.70 -9.72 6.87
C MET A 25 0.17 -8.39 7.42
N MET A 26 -0.31 -8.36 8.66
CA MET A 26 -0.66 -7.11 9.36
C MET A 26 0.56 -6.21 9.56
N ALA A 27 1.70 -6.77 9.98
CA ALA A 27 2.95 -6.02 10.11
C ALA A 27 3.44 -5.47 8.75
N GLN A 28 3.33 -6.27 7.68
CA GLN A 28 3.67 -5.83 6.33
C GLN A 28 2.75 -4.69 5.84
N ALA A 29 1.45 -4.75 6.14
CA ALA A 29 0.55 -3.62 5.87
C ALA A 29 0.92 -2.37 6.68
N GLY A 30 1.37 -2.53 7.93
CA GLY A 30 1.93 -1.45 8.74
C GLY A 30 3.12 -0.76 8.07
N HIS A 31 4.07 -1.54 7.54
CA HIS A 31 5.20 -1.01 6.76
C HIS A 31 4.72 -0.26 5.51
N ALA A 32 3.76 -0.83 4.76
CA ALA A 32 3.23 -0.21 3.56
C ALA A 32 2.63 1.18 3.84
N PHE A 33 1.76 1.28 4.85
CA PHE A 33 1.15 2.56 5.22
C PHE A 33 2.17 3.56 5.75
N LEU A 34 3.06 3.14 6.66
CA LEU A 34 4.05 4.04 7.26
C LEU A 34 4.99 4.62 6.21
N HIS A 35 5.59 3.76 5.39
CA HIS A 35 6.61 4.21 4.44
C HIS A 35 6.03 4.97 3.25
N ALA A 36 4.82 4.62 2.77
CA ALA A 36 4.14 5.44 1.77
C ALA A 36 3.77 6.82 2.33
N PHE A 37 3.36 6.91 3.61
CA PHE A 37 3.10 8.20 4.24
C PHE A 37 4.38 9.02 4.40
N LEU A 38 5.48 8.43 4.87
CA LEU A 38 6.77 9.12 4.97
C LEU A 38 7.26 9.61 3.60
N ASP A 39 7.11 8.78 2.57
CA ASP A 39 7.40 9.17 1.20
C ASP A 39 6.51 10.32 0.71
N ALA A 40 5.21 10.30 1.03
CA ALA A 40 4.30 11.42 0.78
C ALA A 40 4.71 12.68 1.55
N THR A 41 5.15 12.59 2.81
CA THR A 41 5.61 13.78 3.55
C THR A 41 6.84 14.43 2.91
N ALA A 42 7.68 13.65 2.24
CA ALA A 42 8.86 14.14 1.55
C ALA A 42 8.54 14.74 0.17
N ARG A 43 7.67 14.08 -0.62
CA ARG A 43 7.43 14.43 -2.03
C ARG A 43 6.13 15.19 -2.28
N PHE A 44 5.13 14.97 -1.45
CA PHE A 44 3.78 15.57 -1.55
C PHE A 44 3.30 16.10 -0.18
N PRO A 45 4.04 17.01 0.47
CA PRO A 45 3.76 17.44 1.85
C PRO A 45 2.35 18.02 2.04
N GLY A 46 1.77 18.66 1.02
CA GLY A 46 0.40 19.17 1.06
C GLY A 46 -0.65 18.06 1.17
N ALA A 47 -0.50 16.96 0.43
CA ALA A 47 -1.40 15.80 0.51
C ALA A 47 -1.26 15.09 1.86
N ALA A 48 -0.02 14.96 2.37
CA ALA A 48 0.23 14.40 3.70
C ALA A 48 -0.41 15.24 4.81
N ALA A 49 -0.26 16.57 4.76
CA ALA A 49 -0.87 17.49 5.71
C ALA A 49 -2.41 17.44 5.64
N ALA A 50 -2.99 17.42 4.44
CA ALA A 50 -4.44 17.30 4.25
C ALA A 50 -4.99 15.95 4.79
N TYR A 51 -4.25 14.86 4.64
CA TYR A 51 -4.62 13.57 5.23
C TYR A 51 -4.65 13.62 6.76
N VAL A 52 -3.63 14.22 7.38
CA VAL A 52 -3.56 14.36 8.84
C VAL A 52 -4.63 15.30 9.39
N ALA A 53 -4.94 16.38 8.66
CA ALA A 53 -5.98 17.34 9.05
C ALA A 53 -7.41 16.85 8.73
N SER A 54 -7.57 15.73 8.02
CA SER A 54 -8.88 15.18 7.70
C SER A 54 -9.58 14.65 8.95
N ASP A 55 -10.88 14.91 9.08
CA ASP A 55 -11.71 14.30 10.13
C ASP A 55 -12.00 12.81 9.89
N ALA A 56 -11.69 12.29 8.69
CA ALA A 56 -11.99 10.92 8.29
C ALA A 56 -10.87 10.29 7.42
N PRO A 57 -9.61 10.21 7.92
CA PRO A 57 -8.51 9.62 7.17
C PRO A 57 -8.76 8.13 6.97
N ARG A 58 -8.82 7.67 5.71
CA ARG A 58 -9.09 6.26 5.40
C ARG A 58 -7.81 5.48 5.17
N LYS A 59 -7.84 4.20 5.54
CA LYS A 59 -6.84 3.19 5.19
C LYS A 59 -7.58 1.98 4.66
N ILE A 60 -7.26 1.56 3.45
CA ILE A 60 -7.95 0.46 2.76
C ILE A 60 -6.92 -0.59 2.37
N VAL A 61 -7.22 -1.86 2.63
CA VAL A 61 -6.37 -2.98 2.21
C VAL A 61 -7.02 -3.67 1.01
N LEU A 62 -6.30 -3.73 -0.09
CA LEU A 62 -6.69 -4.36 -1.35
C LEU A 62 -5.76 -5.54 -1.66
N VAL A 63 -6.11 -6.33 -2.66
CA VAL A 63 -5.30 -7.47 -3.09
C VAL A 63 -5.01 -7.41 -4.58
N ALA A 64 -3.74 -7.58 -4.94
CA ALA A 64 -3.29 -7.86 -6.30
C ALA A 64 -2.78 -9.31 -6.40
N ALA A 65 -2.71 -9.88 -7.60
CA ALA A 65 -2.35 -11.28 -7.76
C ALA A 65 -0.86 -11.53 -7.46
N THR A 66 0.02 -10.65 -7.95
CA THR A 66 1.46 -10.89 -8.00
C THR A 66 2.29 -9.69 -7.54
N ALA A 67 3.58 -9.93 -7.27
CA ALA A 67 4.55 -8.87 -7.01
C ALA A 67 4.76 -7.95 -8.23
N ALA A 68 4.60 -8.47 -9.46
CA ALA A 68 4.70 -7.66 -10.67
C ALA A 68 3.56 -6.64 -10.77
N ASP A 69 2.35 -7.01 -10.37
CA ASP A 69 1.21 -6.09 -10.30
C ASP A 69 1.49 -4.94 -9.32
N LEU A 70 2.11 -5.25 -8.18
CA LEU A 70 2.53 -4.24 -7.21
C LEU A 70 3.58 -3.28 -7.82
N ALA A 71 4.58 -3.80 -8.52
CA ALA A 71 5.59 -2.95 -9.17
C ALA A 71 4.97 -2.05 -10.25
N ALA A 72 4.02 -2.57 -11.04
CA ALA A 72 3.30 -1.80 -12.05
C ALA A 72 2.48 -0.66 -11.43
N LEU A 73 1.73 -0.95 -10.36
CA LEU A 73 0.99 0.07 -9.61
C LEU A 73 1.92 1.11 -8.97
N ALA A 74 3.05 0.69 -8.40
CA ALA A 74 4.03 1.61 -7.84
C ALA A 74 4.51 2.62 -8.89
N SER A 75 4.85 2.14 -10.09
CA SER A 75 5.25 2.99 -11.21
C SER A 75 4.12 3.90 -11.71
N ALA A 76 2.88 3.45 -11.70
CA ALA A 76 1.75 4.24 -12.19
C ALA A 76 1.37 5.40 -11.25
N TYR A 77 1.71 5.27 -9.95
CA TYR A 77 1.32 6.23 -8.91
C TYR A 77 2.48 7.03 -8.32
N SER A 78 3.73 6.68 -8.63
CA SER A 78 4.93 7.31 -8.04
C SER A 78 4.92 8.83 -8.19
N ASP A 79 4.46 9.34 -9.33
CA ASP A 79 4.50 10.78 -9.63
C ASP A 79 3.28 11.55 -9.09
N ARG A 80 2.33 10.86 -8.46
CA ARG A 80 1.04 11.43 -8.01
C ARG A 80 0.90 11.47 -6.50
N CYS A 81 1.46 10.49 -5.81
CA CYS A 81 1.32 10.36 -4.37
C CYS A 81 2.46 9.52 -3.76
N GLY A 82 2.48 9.41 -2.44
CA GLY A 82 3.44 8.55 -1.75
C GLY A 82 3.28 7.09 -2.18
N THR A 83 4.40 6.40 -2.42
CA THR A 83 4.40 4.99 -2.78
C THR A 83 5.56 4.28 -2.10
N PHE A 84 5.34 3.04 -1.64
CA PHE A 84 6.43 2.24 -1.09
C PHE A 84 6.21 0.75 -1.27
N LEU A 85 7.15 0.09 -1.95
CA LEU A 85 7.13 -1.36 -2.14
C LEU A 85 7.81 -2.05 -0.95
N VAL A 86 7.03 -2.82 -0.18
CA VAL A 86 7.50 -3.54 0.99
C VAL A 86 8.13 -4.86 0.56
N VAL A 87 9.38 -5.07 1.00
CA VAL A 87 10.10 -6.32 0.83
C VAL A 87 10.43 -6.89 2.20
N ASP A 88 9.94 -8.09 2.48
CA ASP A 88 10.40 -8.86 3.63
C ASP A 88 11.72 -9.53 3.29
N ALA A 89 12.74 -9.41 4.14
CA ALA A 89 14.07 -9.96 3.90
C ALA A 89 14.13 -11.51 3.99
N GLY A 90 13.07 -12.19 4.46
CA GLY A 90 13.03 -13.65 4.58
C GLY A 90 13.66 -14.18 5.86
N HIS A 91 13.74 -13.38 6.92
CA HIS A 91 14.30 -13.80 8.21
C HIS A 91 13.27 -14.45 9.15
N THR A 92 11.98 -14.51 8.75
CA THR A 92 10.92 -15.04 9.61
C THR A 92 10.01 -16.06 8.89
N VAL A 93 9.01 -15.58 8.16
CA VAL A 93 7.91 -16.41 7.62
C VAL A 93 8.19 -16.82 6.18
N PHE A 94 8.89 -15.98 5.43
CA PHE A 94 9.22 -16.23 4.03
C PHE A 94 10.58 -16.91 3.93
N ALA A 95 10.71 -17.86 2.99
CA ALA A 95 11.95 -18.61 2.77
C ALA A 95 13.04 -17.81 2.02
N ALA A 96 12.67 -16.68 1.40
CA ALA A 96 13.57 -15.80 0.67
C ALA A 96 13.02 -14.36 0.67
N PRO A 97 13.82 -13.35 0.25
CA PRO A 97 13.32 -11.99 0.06
C PRO A 97 12.05 -11.97 -0.79
N THR A 98 10.98 -11.38 -0.26
CA THR A 98 9.64 -11.46 -0.84
C THR A 98 8.98 -10.09 -0.85
N VAL A 99 8.54 -9.64 -2.02
CA VAL A 99 7.68 -8.45 -2.14
C VAL A 99 6.29 -8.79 -1.60
N THR A 100 5.90 -8.14 -0.50
CA THR A 100 4.68 -8.48 0.24
C THR A 100 3.52 -7.54 -0.06
N CYS A 101 3.77 -6.24 0.03
CA CYS A 101 2.76 -5.20 -0.06
C CYS A 101 3.28 -3.98 -0.83
N LEU A 102 2.37 -3.17 -1.35
CA LEU A 102 2.61 -1.81 -1.82
C LEU A 102 1.78 -0.84 -0.99
N GLY A 103 2.41 0.19 -0.44
CA GLY A 103 1.70 1.36 0.07
C GLY A 103 1.46 2.37 -1.05
N ILE A 104 0.26 2.95 -1.13
CA ILE A 104 -0.09 4.08 -2.02
C ILE A 104 -0.82 5.14 -1.21
N GLY A 105 -0.49 6.40 -1.44
CA GLY A 105 -1.16 7.56 -0.89
C GLY A 105 -0.37 8.29 0.22
N PRO A 106 -0.99 9.28 0.88
CA PRO A 106 -2.39 9.68 0.72
C PRO A 106 -2.74 10.18 -0.68
N ILE A 107 -3.94 9.86 -1.15
CA ILE A 107 -4.44 10.24 -2.47
C ILE A 107 -5.93 10.60 -2.39
N GLU A 108 -6.33 11.57 -3.20
CA GLU A 108 -7.72 11.98 -3.42
C GLU A 108 -8.50 10.93 -4.22
N ALA A 109 -9.81 10.80 -3.98
CA ALA A 109 -10.63 9.78 -4.67
C ALA A 109 -10.70 9.98 -6.20
N GLU A 110 -10.58 11.23 -6.67
CA GLU A 110 -10.56 11.59 -8.09
C GLU A 110 -9.29 11.15 -8.81
N ASP A 111 -8.15 11.10 -8.11
CA ASP A 111 -6.84 10.71 -8.66
C ASP A 111 -6.61 9.19 -8.66
N VAL A 112 -7.51 8.42 -8.05
CA VAL A 112 -7.48 6.95 -8.10
C VAL A 112 -7.88 6.48 -9.50
N GLY A 113 -7.00 5.77 -10.21
CA GLY A 113 -7.27 5.10 -11.47
C GLY A 113 -8.17 3.85 -11.37
N GLY A 114 -8.59 3.34 -12.53
CA GLY A 114 -9.41 2.11 -12.63
C GLY A 114 -8.65 0.83 -12.24
N ASP A 115 -7.33 0.86 -12.41
CA ASP A 115 -6.38 -0.17 -11.99
C ASP A 115 -6.41 -0.40 -10.47
N LEU A 116 -6.44 0.67 -9.67
CA LEU A 116 -6.54 0.57 -8.21
C LEU A 116 -7.99 0.36 -7.75
N ARG A 117 -8.98 1.06 -8.36
CA ARG A 117 -10.41 0.89 -8.03
C ARG A 117 -10.94 -0.52 -8.31
N GLY A 118 -10.39 -1.20 -9.31
CA GLY A 118 -10.81 -2.54 -9.71
C GLY A 118 -10.32 -3.66 -8.80
N LEU A 119 -9.38 -3.39 -7.89
CA LEU A 119 -8.84 -4.42 -7.01
C LEU A 119 -9.83 -4.79 -5.89
N PRO A 120 -9.97 -6.08 -5.57
CA PRO A 120 -10.82 -6.52 -4.47
C PRO A 120 -10.24 -6.11 -3.12
N ALA A 121 -11.12 -5.74 -2.19
CA ALA A 121 -10.75 -5.57 -0.79
C ALA A 121 -10.31 -6.90 -0.17
N LEU A 122 -9.24 -6.86 0.63
CA LEU A 122 -8.81 -8.02 1.42
C LEU A 122 -9.82 -8.24 2.56
N ARG A 123 -10.51 -9.38 2.54
CA ARG A 123 -11.47 -9.80 3.58
C ARG A 123 -10.88 -10.93 4.41
#